data_AF-A0A1Q5RCZ7-F1
#
_entry.id   AF-A0A1Q5RCZ7-F1
#
_cell.length_a   1.000
_cell.length_b   1.000
_cell.length_c   1.000
_cell.angle_alpha   90.00
_cell.angle_beta   90.00
_cell.angle_gamma   90.00
#
_symmetry.space_group_name_H-M   'P 1'
#
loop_
_entity.id
_entity.type
_entity.pdbx_description
1 polymer ?
#
loop_
_entity_poly.entity_id
_entity_poly.type
_entity_poly.pdbx_seq_one_letter_code
_entity_poly.pdbx_strand_id
1 'polypeptide(L)' 'MKPRAPLSASETVKRMADDMREASYREGGLTEDDLERKGFTRAQIKAHAADARALAQQLAGPSL' A
#
# COMPACT_ATOMS: atom_id res chain seq x y z
N MET A 1 -19.04 10.10 -14.58
CA MET A 1 -17.79 10.24 -13.80
C MET A 1 -16.64 9.73 -14.66
N LYS A 2 -15.59 10.52 -14.91
CA LYS A 2 -14.40 10.03 -15.64
C LYS A 2 -13.72 8.97 -14.77
N PRO A 3 -13.47 7.74 -15.27
CA PRO A 3 -12.67 6.78 -14.54
C PRO A 3 -11.29 7.42 -14.34
N ARG A 4 -10.83 7.46 -13.09
CA ARG A 4 -9.46 7.91 -12.78
C ARG A 4 -8.55 7.01 -13.61
N ALA A 5 -7.60 7.61 -14.34
CA ALA A 5 -6.63 6.85 -15.14
C ALA A 5 -6.03 5.74 -14.26
N PRO A 6 -5.78 4.54 -14.80
CA PRO A 6 -5.13 3.49 -14.03
C PRO A 6 -3.83 4.08 -13.48
N LEU A 7 -3.71 4.09 -12.15
CA LEU A 7 -2.49 4.56 -11.48
C LEU A 7 -1.32 3.81 -12.08
N SER A 8 -0.23 4.53 -12.36
CA SER A 8 1.01 3.86 -12.77
C SER A 8 1.44 2.84 -11.70
N ALA A 9 2.19 1.80 -12.09
CA ALA A 9 2.68 0.80 -11.14
C ALA A 9 3.41 1.47 -9.96
N SER A 10 4.25 2.47 -10.24
CA SER A 10 4.98 3.23 -9.23
C SER A 10 4.09 4.04 -8.28
N GLU A 11 2.99 4.63 -8.78
CA GLU A 11 2.02 5.31 -7.91
C GLU A 11 1.23 4.33 -7.05
N THR A 12 0.88 3.17 -7.61
CA THR A 12 0.19 2.10 -6.87
C THR A 12 1.05 1.63 -5.69
N VAL A 13 2.34 1.38 -5.93
CA VAL A 13 3.31 1.01 -4.88
C VAL A 13 3.42 2.10 -3.82
N LYS A 14 3.61 3.37 -4.22
CA LYS A 14 3.73 4.49 -3.27
C LYS A 14 2.50 4.63 -2.38
N ARG A 15 1.31 4.51 -2.97
CA ARG A 15 0.05 4.68 -2.24
C ARG A 15 -0.22 3.52 -1.28
N MET A 16 0.01 2.27 -1.71
CA MET A 16 -0.01 1.12 -0.81
C MET A 16 1.01 1.25 0.32
N ALA A 17 2.22 1.73 0.02
CA ALA A 17 3.27 1.88 1.02
C ALA A 17 2.91 2.92 2.09
N ASP A 18 2.32 4.04 1.69
CA ASP A 18 1.81 5.06 2.60
C ASP A 18 0.69 4.52 3.49
N ASP A 19 -0.29 3.82 2.89
CA ASP A 19 -1.38 3.16 3.61
C ASP A 19 -0.86 2.12 4.62
N MET A 20 0.12 1.29 4.22
CA MET A 20 0.76 0.29 5.08
C MET A 20 1.57 0.94 6.20
N ARG A 21 2.25 2.05 5.92
CA ARG A 21 3.01 2.82 6.90
C ARG A 21 2.07 3.45 7.92
N GLU A 22 1.00 4.11 7.51
CA GLU A 22 0.00 4.67 8.43
C GLU A 22 -0.57 3.59 9.35
N ALA A 23 -0.87 2.43 8.80
CA ALA A 23 -1.37 1.30 9.57
C ALA A 23 -0.32 0.63 10.45
N SER A 24 0.98 0.77 10.15
CA SER A 24 2.05 0.31 11.04
C SER A 24 2.03 1.01 12.41
N TYR A 25 1.42 2.21 12.50
CA TYR A 25 1.18 2.91 13.76
C TYR A 25 -0.10 2.48 14.48
N ARG A 26 -0.94 1.62 13.87
CA ARG A 26 -2.14 1.05 14.51
C ARG A 26 -1.87 -0.41 14.88
N GLU A 27 -2.31 -0.83 16.06
CA GLU A 27 -2.22 -2.24 16.45
C GLU A 27 -2.94 -3.13 15.42
N GLY A 28 -2.22 -4.10 14.85
CA GLY A 28 -2.74 -5.06 13.88
C GLY A 28 -2.24 -4.90 12.43
N GLY A 29 -1.63 -3.76 12.07
CA GLY A 29 -1.12 -3.54 10.70
C GLY A 29 -2.23 -3.51 9.63
N LEU A 30 -1.85 -3.68 8.36
CA LEU A 30 -2.78 -3.63 7.23
C LEU A 30 -2.80 -4.97 6.49
N THR A 31 -3.99 -5.55 6.31
CA THR A 31 -4.19 -6.82 5.60
C THR A 31 -4.51 -6.61 4.12
N GLU A 32 -4.51 -7.68 3.32
CA GLU A 32 -4.95 -7.62 1.93
C GLU A 32 -6.42 -7.16 1.81
N ASP A 33 -7.30 -7.57 2.73
CA ASP A 33 -8.71 -7.14 2.77
C ASP A 33 -8.83 -5.63 3.01
N ASP A 34 -7.97 -5.06 3.86
CA ASP A 34 -7.91 -3.61 4.07
C ASP A 34 -7.47 -2.86 2.81
N LEU A 35 -6.50 -3.40 2.05
CA LEU A 35 -6.12 -2.83 0.75
C LEU A 35 -7.28 -2.92 -0.26
N GLU A 36 -8.00 -4.04 -0.29
CA GLU A 36 -9.18 -4.19 -1.15
C GLU A 36 -10.25 -3.14 -0.79
N ARG A 37 -10.51 -2.91 0.51
CA ARG A 37 -11.43 -1.86 1.00
C ARG A 37 -10.96 -0.44 0.67
N LYS A 38 -9.64 -0.21 0.60
CA LYS A 38 -9.06 1.06 0.15
C LYS A 38 -9.15 1.28 -1.38
N GLY A 39 -9.61 0.28 -2.12
CA GLY A 39 -9.88 0.34 -3.54
C GLY A 39 -8.75 -0.20 -4.42
N PHE A 40 -7.80 -0.94 -3.85
CA PHE A 40 -6.82 -1.69 -4.63
C PHE A 40 -7.44 -2.99 -5.13
N THR A 41 -7.14 -3.35 -6.39
CA THR A 41 -7.55 -4.66 -6.92
C THR A 41 -6.63 -5.75 -6.42
N ARG A 42 -7.12 -7.00 -6.33
CA ARG A 42 -6.27 -8.16 -6.02
C ARG A 42 -5.05 -8.31 -6.92
N ALA A 43 -5.18 -7.94 -8.20
CA ALA A 43 -4.07 -7.98 -9.14
C ALA A 43 -2.98 -6.98 -8.74
N GLN A 44 -3.36 -5.75 -8.39
CA GLN A 44 -2.42 -4.74 -7.90
C GLN A 44 -1.79 -5.15 -6.57
N ILE A 45 -2.58 -5.67 -5.62
CA ILE A 45 -2.08 -6.14 -4.32
C ILE A 45 -1.05 -7.24 -4.53
N LYS A 46 -1.37 -8.29 -5.29
CA LYS A 46 -0.41 -9.37 -5.58
C LYS A 46 0.84 -8.89 -6.30
N ALA A 47 0.71 -7.93 -7.21
CA ALA A 47 1.84 -7.42 -7.99
C ALA A 47 2.74 -6.46 -7.20
N HIS A 48 2.21 -5.73 -6.22
CA HIS A 48 2.88 -4.57 -5.64
C HIS A 48 2.93 -4.54 -4.11
N ALA A 49 2.23 -5.42 -3.40
CA ALA A 49 2.20 -5.41 -1.94
C ALA A 49 3.59 -5.66 -1.32
N ALA A 50 4.41 -6.52 -1.94
CA ALA A 50 5.77 -6.77 -1.47
C ALA A 50 6.66 -5.52 -1.57
N ASP A 51 6.67 -4.86 -2.74
CA ASP A 51 7.39 -3.60 -2.96
C ASP A 51 6.87 -2.50 -2.05
N ALA A 52 5.55 -2.39 -1.91
CA ALA A 52 4.91 -1.40 -1.04
C ALA A 52 5.29 -1.61 0.43
N ARG A 53 5.35 -2.86 0.89
CA ARG A 53 5.77 -3.19 2.25
C ARG A 53 7.24 -2.87 2.49
N ALA A 54 8.11 -3.14 1.51
CA ALA A 54 9.53 -2.77 1.59
C ALA A 54 9.69 -1.25 1.67
N LEU A 55 8.97 -0.51 0.82
CA LEU A 55 8.97 0.95 0.84
C LEU A 55 8.39 1.51 2.14
N ALA A 56 7.29 0.95 2.65
CA ALA A 56 6.69 1.35 3.91
C ALA A 56 7.67 1.21 5.09
N GLN A 57 8.42 0.10 5.14
CA GLN A 57 9.47 -0.11 6.16
C GLN A 57 10.61 0.88 6.03
N GLN A 58 11.06 1.19 4.81
CA GLN A 58 12.06 2.24 4.57
C GLN A 58 11.57 3.61 5.03
N LEU A 59 10.29 3.94 4.80
CA LEU A 59 9.68 5.20 5.17
C LEU A 59 9.38 5.33 6.67
N ALA A 60 9.09 4.22 7.36
CA ALA A 60 8.92 4.19 8.81
C ALA A 60 10.26 4.44 9.55
N GLY A 61 11.39 4.26 8.86
CA GLY A 61 12.74 4.38 9.41
C GLY A 61 13.15 3.14 10.21
N PRO A 62 14.47 2.88 10.39
CA PRO A 62 14.90 1.90 11.37
C PRO A 62 14.38 2.37 12.73
N SER A 63 13.61 1.53 13.43
CA SER A 63 13.36 1.74 14.86
C SER A 63 14.72 1.80 15.55
N LEU A 64 15.18 3.01 15.88
CA LEU A 64 16.29 3.27 16.77
C LEU A 64 15.84 3.01 18.21
#